data_AF-A0A2Z2N0X0-F1
#
_entry.id   AF-A0A2Z2N0X0-F1
#
_cell.length_a   1.000
_cell.length_b   1.000
_cell.length_c   1.000
_cell.angle_alpha   90.00
_cell.angle_beta   90.00
_cell.angle_gamma   90.00
#
_symmetry.space_group_name_H-M   'P 1'
#
loop_
_entity.id
_entity.type
_entity.pdbx_description
1 polymer ?
#
loop_
_entity_poly.entity_id
_entity_poly.type
_entity_poly.pdbx_seq_one_letter_code
_entity_poly.pdbx_strand_id
1 'polypeptide(L)'
;MKKRLPASRVYIKDIIDGYYVKSEGDFEPNYLITKDARKVYRVKVVATVVRDPMMSEDESYGRFQIDDGTGTMWVFGFRENTRFINLVKKGDLVQIIGKVGEWRDDKQILVEGIAKVEPNMWILHRFETLKEKAEHAKKAKIAFEIYDRYGITAKAKVIAKNKGVSEDMLMTIDELYTMMLEQRSTEEALFEEEVVEEEPKAENPELEKAKKAVLDLLREKGKALSHKFIVKKLSKEIDEELIEEAITQLLAEGEIYEPEIGYYEPL
;
A
#
# COMPACT_ATOMS: atom_id res chain seq x y z
N MET A 1 12.51 -18.26 -29.90
CA MET A 1 11.25 -17.68 -29.37
C MET A 1 11.25 -17.81 -27.86
N LYS A 2 11.07 -16.71 -27.11
CA LYS A 2 10.98 -16.72 -25.63
C LYS A 2 9.74 -17.54 -25.22
N LYS A 3 9.92 -18.60 -24.41
CA LYS A 3 8.80 -19.44 -23.95
C LYS A 3 7.85 -18.58 -23.12
N ARG A 4 6.59 -18.43 -23.56
CA ARG A 4 5.57 -17.69 -22.82
C ARG A 4 5.19 -18.50 -21.58
N LEU A 5 5.47 -17.96 -20.39
CA LEU A 5 5.05 -18.56 -19.14
C LEU A 5 3.53 -18.41 -18.95
N PRO A 6 2.84 -19.42 -18.39
CA PRO A 6 1.38 -19.38 -18.24
C PRO A 6 0.93 -18.29 -17.27
N ALA A 7 -0.28 -17.78 -17.47
CA ALA A 7 -0.92 -16.88 -16.52
C ALA A 7 -1.49 -17.69 -15.34
N SER A 8 -1.22 -17.26 -14.12
CA SER A 8 -1.78 -17.82 -12.90
C SER A 8 -3.02 -17.03 -12.49
N ARG A 9 -4.08 -17.74 -12.08
CA ARG A 9 -5.23 -17.09 -11.48
C ARG A 9 -4.88 -16.63 -10.07
N VAL A 10 -5.15 -15.37 -9.79
CA VAL A 10 -4.88 -14.73 -8.51
C VAL A 10 -6.02 -13.79 -8.15
N TYR A 11 -6.16 -13.50 -6.85
CA TYR A 11 -6.91 -12.35 -6.40
C TYR A 11 -6.05 -11.08 -6.49
N ILE A 12 -6.67 -9.91 -6.60
CA ILE A 12 -5.95 -8.62 -6.54
C ILE A 12 -5.20 -8.50 -5.22
N LYS A 13 -5.80 -8.93 -4.11
CA LYS A 13 -5.13 -8.95 -2.80
C LYS A 13 -3.82 -9.74 -2.81
N ASP A 14 -3.73 -10.83 -3.56
CA ASP A 14 -2.49 -11.62 -3.66
C ASP A 14 -1.36 -10.84 -4.34
N ILE A 15 -1.71 -9.89 -5.21
CA ILE A 15 -0.77 -9.00 -5.88
C ILE A 15 -0.35 -7.86 -4.96
N ILE A 16 -1.32 -7.22 -4.28
CA ILE A 16 -1.07 -6.14 -3.32
C ILE A 16 -0.16 -6.63 -2.19
N ASP A 17 -0.49 -7.79 -1.61
CA ASP A 17 0.21 -8.37 -0.47
C ASP A 17 1.51 -9.10 -0.85
N GLY A 18 1.76 -9.33 -2.14
CA GLY A 18 2.91 -10.07 -2.63
C GLY A 18 4.18 -9.20 -2.71
N TYR A 19 5.30 -9.86 -2.98
CA TYR A 19 6.62 -9.24 -3.13
C TYR A 19 7.00 -9.26 -4.61
N TYR A 20 7.23 -8.09 -5.19
CA TYR A 20 7.63 -7.99 -6.59
C TYR A 20 9.14 -8.21 -6.70
N VAL A 21 9.54 -9.01 -7.70
CA VAL A 21 10.94 -9.35 -7.94
C VAL A 21 11.30 -8.97 -9.35
N LYS A 22 12.24 -8.01 -9.44
CA LYS A 22 12.85 -7.62 -10.70
C LYS A 22 14.06 -8.53 -10.95
N SER A 23 14.01 -9.34 -11.99
CA SER A 23 15.13 -10.20 -12.34
C SER A 23 16.27 -9.38 -12.93
N GLU A 24 17.51 -9.69 -12.54
CA GLU A 24 18.70 -8.94 -12.98
C GLU A 24 19.11 -9.25 -14.42
N GLY A 25 18.74 -10.41 -14.96
CA GLY A 25 19.09 -10.81 -16.32
C GLY A 25 18.12 -10.27 -17.37
N ASP A 26 18.64 -9.72 -18.48
CA ASP A 26 17.87 -9.25 -19.64
C ASP A 26 16.85 -10.29 -20.18
N PHE A 27 17.11 -11.57 -19.92
CA PHE A 27 16.30 -12.68 -20.41
C PHE A 27 15.33 -13.26 -19.37
N GLU A 28 15.52 -12.96 -18.09
CA GLU A 28 14.69 -13.51 -17.01
C GLU A 28 13.40 -12.69 -16.82
N PRO A 29 12.24 -13.34 -16.70
CA PRO A 29 10.99 -12.63 -16.48
C PRO A 29 10.86 -12.24 -15.01
N ASN A 30 10.57 -10.97 -14.75
CA ASN A 30 10.09 -10.52 -13.44
C ASN A 30 8.88 -11.34 -12.98
N TYR A 31 8.73 -11.44 -11.67
CA TYR A 31 7.63 -12.18 -11.05
C TYR A 31 7.21 -11.55 -9.74
N LEU A 32 6.09 -12.04 -9.23
CA LEU A 32 5.59 -11.77 -7.90
C LEU A 32 5.72 -13.04 -7.06
N ILE A 33 6.15 -12.92 -5.82
CA ILE A 33 6.04 -13.98 -4.81
C ILE A 33 4.88 -13.63 -3.89
N THR A 34 3.87 -14.48 -3.81
CA THR A 34 2.76 -14.30 -2.86
C THR A 34 3.19 -14.69 -1.44
N LYS A 35 2.45 -14.23 -0.42
CA LYS A 35 2.71 -14.57 1.00
C LYS A 35 2.73 -16.07 1.32
N ASP A 36 2.08 -16.90 0.49
CA ASP A 36 2.11 -18.36 0.59
C ASP A 36 3.22 -19.00 -0.28
N ALA A 37 4.25 -18.24 -0.66
CA ALA A 37 5.41 -18.68 -1.43
C ALA A 37 5.06 -19.30 -2.81
N ARG A 38 4.13 -18.66 -3.54
CA ARG A 38 3.85 -18.99 -4.95
C ARG A 38 4.52 -17.96 -5.86
N LYS A 39 5.33 -18.44 -6.81
CA LYS A 39 5.95 -17.60 -7.85
C LYS A 39 4.97 -17.37 -9.02
N VAL A 40 4.67 -16.11 -9.33
CA VAL A 40 3.66 -15.68 -10.30
C VAL A 40 4.28 -14.74 -11.35
N TYR A 41 4.49 -15.24 -12.55
CA TYR A 41 5.12 -14.49 -13.67
C TYR A 41 4.13 -13.65 -14.50
N ARG A 42 2.87 -14.06 -14.49
CA ARG A 42 1.78 -13.44 -15.24
C ARG A 42 0.49 -13.72 -14.49
N VAL A 43 -0.33 -12.70 -14.38
CA VAL A 43 -1.60 -12.76 -13.65
C VAL A 43 -2.75 -12.90 -14.63
N LYS A 44 -3.73 -13.69 -14.22
CA LYS A 44 -5.08 -13.70 -14.77
C LYS A 44 -6.02 -13.25 -13.66
N VAL A 45 -6.72 -12.16 -13.88
CA VAL A 45 -7.69 -11.60 -12.94
C VAL A 45 -9.00 -11.42 -13.68
N VAL A 46 -10.11 -11.73 -13.03
CA VAL A 46 -11.41 -11.19 -13.42
C VAL A 46 -11.74 -10.11 -12.40
N ALA A 47 -12.23 -8.95 -12.84
CA ALA A 47 -12.52 -7.77 -12.01
C ALA A 47 -13.53 -6.83 -12.69
N THR A 48 -14.18 -5.98 -11.91
CA THR A 48 -15.04 -4.91 -12.41
C THR A 48 -14.22 -3.64 -12.60
N VAL A 49 -14.41 -2.94 -13.72
CA VAL A 49 -13.82 -1.62 -13.97
C VAL A 49 -14.56 -0.58 -13.12
N VAL A 50 -13.87 0.05 -12.17
CA VAL A 50 -14.48 0.96 -11.19
C VAL A 50 -14.28 2.44 -11.50
N ARG A 51 -13.29 2.78 -12.33
CA ARG A 51 -13.05 4.14 -12.83
C ARG A 51 -13.12 4.20 -14.34
N ASP A 52 -13.46 5.38 -14.85
CA ASP A 52 -13.41 5.65 -16.29
C ASP A 52 -11.97 5.48 -16.80
N PRO A 53 -11.75 4.74 -17.90
CA PRO A 53 -10.44 4.61 -18.51
C PRO A 53 -9.89 5.96 -18.95
N MET A 54 -8.59 6.16 -18.72
CA MET A 54 -7.87 7.38 -19.04
C MET A 54 -6.75 7.06 -20.04
N MET A 55 -6.52 7.99 -20.97
CA MET A 55 -5.45 7.93 -21.95
C MET A 55 -4.58 9.18 -21.82
N SER A 56 -3.28 9.06 -22.12
CA SER A 56 -2.40 10.22 -22.28
C SER A 56 -2.74 10.99 -23.56
N GLU A 57 -2.38 12.28 -23.61
CA GLU A 57 -2.65 13.14 -24.77
C GLU A 57 -2.00 12.62 -26.07
N ASP A 58 -0.84 11.98 -25.94
CA ASP A 58 -0.07 11.39 -27.04
C ASP A 58 -0.40 9.90 -27.28
N GLU A 59 -1.38 9.34 -26.58
CA GLU A 59 -1.76 7.93 -26.58
C GLU A 59 -0.61 6.94 -26.30
N SER A 60 0.49 7.41 -25.71
CA SER A 60 1.65 6.57 -25.36
C SER A 60 1.36 5.63 -24.20
N TYR A 61 0.45 5.98 -23.30
CA TYR A 61 -0.03 5.11 -22.25
C TYR A 61 -1.51 5.37 -21.91
N GLY A 62 -2.14 4.37 -21.31
CA GLY A 62 -3.48 4.48 -20.76
C GLY A 62 -3.63 3.63 -19.51
N ARG A 63 -4.61 3.98 -18.68
CA ARG A 63 -4.87 3.29 -17.43
C ARG A 63 -6.33 3.25 -17.07
N PHE A 64 -6.72 2.24 -16.31
CA PHE A 64 -8.01 2.17 -15.65
C PHE A 64 -7.85 1.42 -14.33
N GLN A 65 -8.84 1.55 -13.45
CA GLN A 65 -8.82 0.90 -12.14
C GLN A 65 -9.84 -0.23 -12.10
N ILE A 66 -9.44 -1.36 -11.51
CA ILE A 66 -10.27 -2.55 -11.36
C ILE A 66 -10.43 -2.92 -9.89
N ASP A 67 -11.55 -3.55 -9.57
CA ASP A 67 -11.84 -4.09 -8.24
C ASP A 67 -12.38 -5.53 -8.37
N ASP A 68 -11.85 -6.44 -7.54
CA ASP A 68 -12.26 -7.85 -7.53
C ASP A 68 -12.97 -8.30 -6.22
N GLY A 69 -13.30 -7.35 -5.36
CA GLY A 69 -13.84 -7.55 -4.02
C GLY A 69 -12.81 -7.97 -2.98
N THR A 70 -11.55 -8.22 -3.37
CA THR A 70 -10.43 -8.46 -2.44
C THR A 70 -9.48 -7.27 -2.34
N GLY A 71 -9.52 -6.39 -3.34
CA GLY A 71 -8.79 -5.15 -3.39
C GLY A 71 -9.02 -4.44 -4.72
N THR A 72 -8.41 -3.27 -4.84
CA THR A 72 -8.51 -2.42 -6.02
C THR A 72 -7.10 -2.20 -6.59
N MET A 73 -6.92 -2.20 -7.91
CA MET A 73 -5.59 -2.04 -8.51
C MET A 73 -5.64 -1.32 -9.87
N TRP A 74 -4.54 -0.63 -10.19
CA TRP A 74 -4.35 0.00 -11.49
C TRP A 74 -3.89 -0.98 -12.55
N VAL A 75 -4.47 -0.84 -13.74
CA VAL A 75 -4.08 -1.55 -14.95
C VAL A 75 -3.55 -0.54 -15.95
N PHE A 76 -2.35 -0.77 -16.46
CA PHE A 76 -1.68 0.09 -17.42
C PHE A 76 -1.48 -0.62 -18.75
N GLY A 77 -1.79 0.07 -19.84
CA GLY A 77 -1.39 -0.28 -21.20
C GLY A 77 -0.40 0.75 -21.70
N PHE A 78 0.71 0.30 -22.28
CA PHE A 78 1.73 1.15 -22.90
C PHE A 78 1.81 0.87 -24.40
N ARG A 79 2.05 1.90 -25.20
CA ARG A 79 2.23 1.82 -26.67
C ARG A 79 1.14 0.98 -27.32
N GLU A 80 1.46 -0.11 -28.00
CA GLU A 80 0.50 -0.97 -28.68
C GLU A 80 -0.57 -1.59 -27.75
N ASN A 81 -0.31 -1.65 -26.43
CA ASN A 81 -1.25 -2.18 -25.45
C ASN A 81 -2.28 -1.14 -24.98
N THR A 82 -2.14 0.14 -25.34
CA THR A 82 -3.16 1.16 -25.04
C THR A 82 -4.50 0.85 -25.72
N ARG A 83 -4.48 0.14 -26.85
CA ARG A 83 -5.70 -0.35 -27.51
C ARG A 83 -6.63 -1.14 -26.59
N PHE A 84 -6.09 -1.82 -25.56
CA PHE A 84 -6.90 -2.58 -24.60
C PHE A 84 -7.71 -1.67 -23.67
N ILE A 85 -7.22 -0.46 -23.41
CA ILE A 85 -7.88 0.53 -22.56
C ILE A 85 -9.16 1.02 -23.25
N ASN A 86 -9.14 1.15 -24.57
CA ASN A 86 -10.29 1.56 -25.39
C ASN A 86 -11.39 0.48 -25.51
N LEU A 87 -11.13 -0.76 -25.06
CA LEU A 87 -12.09 -1.88 -25.16
C LEU A 87 -13.02 -1.98 -23.95
N VAL A 88 -12.83 -1.15 -22.94
CA VAL A 88 -13.54 -1.25 -21.67
C VAL A 88 -14.17 0.08 -21.28
N LYS A 89 -15.21 0.01 -20.45
CA LYS A 89 -15.82 1.17 -19.81
C LYS A 89 -16.06 0.90 -18.33
N LYS A 90 -16.26 1.96 -17.55
CA LYS A 90 -16.69 1.86 -16.17
C LYS A 90 -17.94 0.98 -16.05
N GLY A 91 -17.91 0.07 -15.08
CA GLY A 91 -18.95 -0.93 -14.83
C GLY A 91 -18.81 -2.23 -15.61
N ASP A 92 -17.88 -2.34 -16.57
CA ASP A 92 -17.65 -3.61 -17.26
C ASP A 92 -17.00 -4.65 -16.34
N LEU A 93 -17.48 -5.89 -16.43
CA LEU A 93 -16.82 -7.06 -15.87
C LEU A 93 -15.83 -7.60 -16.90
N VAL A 94 -14.56 -7.68 -16.55
CA VAL A 94 -13.48 -7.98 -17.48
C VAL A 94 -12.56 -9.07 -16.96
N GLN A 95 -12.08 -9.92 -17.87
CA GLN A 95 -10.94 -10.80 -17.66
C GLN A 95 -9.69 -10.14 -18.23
N ILE A 96 -8.66 -10.04 -17.40
CA ILE A 96 -7.39 -9.39 -17.71
C ILE A 96 -6.27 -10.41 -17.59
N ILE A 97 -5.38 -10.41 -18.57
CA ILE A 97 -4.10 -11.10 -18.52
C ILE A 97 -3.01 -10.04 -18.61
N GLY A 98 -2.05 -10.08 -17.70
CA GLY A 98 -0.96 -9.11 -17.68
C GLY A 98 0.22 -9.54 -16.82
N LYS A 99 1.28 -8.77 -16.88
CA LYS A 99 2.43 -8.90 -15.97
C LYS A 99 2.22 -7.99 -14.77
N VAL A 100 2.74 -8.37 -13.62
CA VAL A 100 2.89 -7.42 -12.52
C VAL A 100 4.08 -6.53 -12.86
N GLY A 101 3.92 -5.22 -12.68
CA GLY A 101 5.00 -4.26 -12.63
C GLY A 101 4.94 -3.51 -11.30
N GLU A 102 6.05 -2.91 -10.92
CA GLU A 102 6.14 -2.07 -9.73
C GLU A 102 6.86 -0.77 -10.09
N TRP A 103 6.33 0.34 -9.61
CA TRP A 103 6.91 1.66 -9.80
C TRP A 103 6.76 2.46 -8.52
N ARG A 104 7.88 2.83 -7.89
CA ARG A 104 7.88 3.53 -6.58
C ARG A 104 6.98 2.81 -5.57
N ASP A 105 7.20 1.51 -5.43
CA ASP A 105 6.48 0.61 -4.51
C ASP A 105 5.00 0.37 -4.81
N ASP A 106 4.43 1.07 -5.80
CA ASP A 106 3.08 0.81 -6.30
C ASP A 106 3.08 -0.33 -7.33
N LYS A 107 2.39 -1.42 -6.98
CA LYS A 107 2.19 -2.56 -7.88
C LYS A 107 1.01 -2.31 -8.82
N GLN A 108 1.20 -2.69 -10.07
CA GLN A 108 0.23 -2.52 -11.13
C GLN A 108 0.23 -3.68 -12.12
N ILE A 109 -0.89 -3.87 -12.83
CA ILE A 109 -0.97 -4.85 -13.92
C ILE A 109 -0.60 -4.15 -15.23
N LEU A 110 0.45 -4.62 -15.88
CA LEU A 110 0.77 -4.29 -17.27
C LEU A 110 -0.03 -5.21 -18.19
N VAL A 111 -1.08 -4.67 -18.82
CA VAL A 111 -2.04 -5.47 -19.60
C VAL A 111 -1.40 -6.02 -20.88
N GLU A 112 -1.61 -7.31 -21.13
CA GLU A 112 -1.25 -8.00 -22.36
C GLU A 112 -2.48 -8.55 -23.11
N GLY A 113 -3.63 -8.62 -22.44
CA GLY A 113 -4.91 -8.96 -23.05
C GLY A 113 -6.07 -8.68 -22.11
N ILE A 114 -7.20 -8.27 -22.70
CA ILE A 114 -8.44 -7.99 -21.99
C ILE A 114 -9.62 -8.52 -22.78
N ALA A 115 -10.64 -9.01 -22.06
CA ALA A 115 -11.91 -9.38 -22.65
C ALA A 115 -13.03 -9.04 -21.66
N LYS A 116 -14.11 -8.44 -22.16
CA LYS A 116 -15.36 -8.36 -21.40
C LYS A 116 -15.94 -9.75 -21.22
N VAL A 117 -16.44 -10.06 -20.04
CA VAL A 117 -16.95 -11.39 -19.68
C VAL A 117 -18.29 -11.33 -18.97
N GLU A 118 -19.03 -12.44 -19.05
CA GLU A 118 -20.30 -12.62 -18.34
C GLU A 118 -20.07 -12.92 -16.85
N PRO A 119 -21.06 -12.65 -15.97
CA PRO A 119 -20.97 -12.94 -14.53
C PRO A 119 -20.62 -14.39 -14.16
N ASN A 120 -20.94 -15.37 -15.00
CA ASN A 120 -20.54 -16.76 -14.74
C ASN A 120 -19.01 -16.95 -14.76
N MET A 121 -18.29 -16.15 -15.56
CA MET A 121 -16.83 -16.19 -15.61
C MET A 121 -16.20 -15.70 -14.29
N TRP A 122 -16.86 -14.77 -13.61
CA TRP A 122 -16.48 -14.31 -12.27
C TRP A 122 -16.49 -15.46 -11.25
N ILE A 123 -17.62 -16.18 -11.22
CA ILE A 123 -17.83 -17.31 -10.30
C ILE A 123 -16.81 -18.41 -10.58
N LEU A 124 -16.61 -18.74 -11.87
CA LEU A 124 -15.63 -19.74 -12.29
C LEU A 124 -14.21 -19.32 -11.87
N HIS A 125 -13.81 -18.08 -12.14
CA HIS A 125 -12.49 -17.56 -11.74
C HIS A 125 -12.27 -17.67 -10.24
N ARG A 126 -13.26 -17.28 -9.42
CA ARG A 126 -13.16 -17.38 -7.96
C ARG A 126 -13.03 -18.82 -7.49
N PHE A 127 -13.82 -19.74 -8.05
CA PHE A 127 -13.75 -21.16 -7.71
C PHE A 127 -12.39 -21.77 -8.07
N GLU A 128 -11.92 -21.55 -9.31
CA GLU A 128 -10.63 -22.07 -9.77
C GLU A 128 -9.46 -21.48 -8.95
N THR A 129 -9.49 -20.18 -8.68
CA THR A 129 -8.48 -19.51 -7.83
C THR A 129 -8.46 -20.11 -6.44
N LEU A 130 -9.63 -20.27 -5.79
CA LEU A 130 -9.71 -20.82 -4.45
C LEU A 130 -9.25 -22.29 -4.41
N LYS A 131 -9.63 -23.09 -5.41
CA LYS A 131 -9.19 -24.48 -5.54
C LYS A 131 -7.66 -24.58 -5.65
N GLU A 132 -7.06 -23.79 -6.55
CA GLU A 132 -5.61 -23.74 -6.72
C GLU A 132 -4.92 -23.31 -5.40
N LYS A 133 -5.44 -22.29 -4.71
CA LYS A 133 -4.90 -21.85 -3.41
C LYS A 133 -5.02 -22.90 -2.32
N ALA A 134 -6.13 -23.62 -2.23
CA ALA A 134 -6.31 -24.67 -1.25
C ALA A 134 -5.36 -25.86 -1.48
N GLU A 135 -5.10 -26.21 -2.74
CA GLU A 135 -4.12 -27.24 -3.10
C GLU A 135 -2.68 -26.79 -2.81
N HIS A 136 -2.36 -25.53 -3.15
CA HIS A 136 -1.04 -24.93 -2.89
C HIS A 136 -0.77 -24.79 -1.39
N ALA A 137 -1.73 -24.31 -0.60
CA ALA A 137 -1.58 -24.07 0.84
C ALA A 137 -1.15 -25.34 1.61
N LYS A 138 -1.63 -26.52 1.20
CA LYS A 138 -1.18 -27.79 1.81
C LYS A 138 0.30 -28.05 1.59
N LYS A 139 0.80 -27.79 0.37
CA LYS A 139 2.21 -27.95 0.00
C LYS A 139 3.07 -26.86 0.64
N ALA A 140 2.62 -25.61 0.58
CA ALA A 140 3.28 -24.47 1.18
C ALA A 140 3.49 -24.69 2.69
N LYS A 141 2.46 -25.13 3.42
CA LYS A 141 2.58 -25.45 4.86
C LYS A 141 3.70 -26.47 5.13
N ILE A 142 3.75 -27.56 4.38
CA ILE A 142 4.80 -28.58 4.51
C ILE A 142 6.17 -27.99 4.16
N ALA A 143 6.24 -27.15 3.13
CA ALA A 143 7.47 -26.52 2.68
C ALA A 143 8.04 -25.56 3.75
N PHE A 144 7.19 -24.70 4.34
CA PHE A 144 7.55 -23.83 5.46
C PHE A 144 8.06 -24.65 6.65
N GLU A 145 7.34 -25.70 7.07
CA GLU A 145 7.78 -26.57 8.18
C GLU A 145 9.15 -27.22 7.93
N ILE A 146 9.47 -27.56 6.67
CA ILE A 146 10.78 -28.11 6.30
C ILE A 146 11.85 -27.02 6.34
N TYR A 147 11.56 -25.86 5.74
CA TYR A 147 12.46 -24.73 5.67
C TYR A 147 12.80 -24.21 7.07
N ASP A 148 11.81 -23.96 7.91
CA ASP A 148 12.01 -23.43 9.27
C ASP A 148 12.86 -24.37 10.15
N ARG A 149 12.81 -25.69 9.88
CA ARG A 149 13.57 -26.69 10.64
C ARG A 149 14.98 -26.93 10.10
N TYR A 150 15.17 -26.85 8.79
CA TYR A 150 16.38 -27.37 8.13
C TYR A 150 17.01 -26.40 7.12
N GLY A 151 16.40 -25.23 6.87
CA GLY A 151 16.78 -24.28 5.83
C GLY A 151 16.89 -24.90 4.43
N ILE A 152 17.75 -24.34 3.59
CA ILE A 152 18.14 -24.93 2.29
C ILE A 152 19.32 -25.88 2.47
N THR A 153 19.06 -27.08 2.99
CA THR A 153 20.06 -28.15 3.08
C THR A 153 19.76 -29.29 2.11
N ALA A 154 20.78 -30.10 1.78
CA ALA A 154 20.58 -31.33 1.00
C ALA A 154 19.53 -32.26 1.63
N LYS A 155 19.50 -32.31 2.97
CA LYS A 155 18.50 -33.05 3.74
C LYS A 155 17.09 -32.49 3.54
N ALA A 156 16.90 -31.16 3.61
CA ALA A 156 15.62 -30.52 3.34
C ALA A 156 15.08 -30.84 1.94
N LYS A 157 15.95 -30.79 0.91
CA LYS A 157 15.58 -31.12 -0.48
C LYS A 157 15.06 -32.55 -0.63
N VAL A 158 15.74 -33.52 0.01
CA VAL A 158 15.30 -34.93 0.01
C VAL A 158 13.96 -35.09 0.73
N ILE A 159 13.77 -34.44 1.89
CA ILE A 159 12.51 -34.51 2.65
C ILE A 159 11.36 -33.87 1.86
N ALA A 160 11.59 -32.72 1.23
CA ALA A 160 10.60 -32.03 0.41
C ALA A 160 10.14 -32.91 -0.75
N LYS A 161 11.09 -33.50 -1.50
CA LYS A 161 10.78 -34.42 -2.59
C LYS A 161 9.95 -35.62 -2.12
N ASN A 162 10.31 -36.24 -0.99
CA ASN A 162 9.57 -37.36 -0.42
C ASN A 162 8.15 -36.98 0.04
N LYS A 163 7.92 -35.72 0.42
CA LYS A 163 6.61 -35.18 0.80
C LYS A 163 5.85 -34.52 -0.36
N GLY A 164 6.32 -34.63 -1.60
CA GLY A 164 5.66 -34.07 -2.79
C GLY A 164 5.76 -32.54 -2.92
N VAL A 165 6.75 -31.93 -2.28
CA VAL A 165 7.10 -30.51 -2.38
C VAL A 165 8.30 -30.35 -3.32
N SER A 166 8.26 -29.35 -4.21
CA SER A 166 9.37 -29.06 -5.13
C SER A 166 10.53 -28.37 -4.41
N GLU A 167 11.75 -28.63 -4.85
CA GLU A 167 12.94 -27.92 -4.34
C GLU A 167 12.85 -26.41 -4.59
N ASP A 168 12.27 -26.01 -5.73
CA ASP A 168 12.01 -24.62 -6.12
C ASP A 168 11.11 -23.89 -5.11
N MET A 169 10.20 -24.59 -4.43
CA MET A 169 9.35 -24.00 -3.40
C MET A 169 10.16 -23.62 -2.16
N LEU A 170 11.18 -24.41 -1.79
CA LEU A 170 12.06 -24.06 -0.68
C LEU A 170 12.91 -22.83 -1.01
N MET A 171 13.40 -22.73 -2.25
CA MET A 171 14.12 -21.54 -2.72
C MET A 171 13.23 -20.30 -2.74
N THR A 172 11.96 -20.47 -3.15
CA THR A 172 10.98 -19.36 -3.14
C THR A 172 10.67 -18.88 -1.72
N ILE A 173 10.65 -19.78 -0.73
CA ILE A 173 10.46 -19.41 0.69
C ILE A 173 11.65 -18.61 1.22
N ASP A 174 12.87 -19.04 0.89
CA ASP A 174 14.10 -18.33 1.27
C ASP A 174 14.14 -16.90 0.73
N GLU A 175 13.80 -16.77 -0.55
CA GLU A 175 13.69 -15.49 -1.23
C GLU A 175 12.58 -14.61 -0.59
N LEU A 176 11.41 -15.20 -0.31
CA LEU A 176 10.31 -14.52 0.38
C LEU A 176 10.73 -13.98 1.74
N TYR A 177 11.37 -14.81 2.58
CA TYR A 177 11.81 -14.38 3.91
C TYR A 177 12.89 -13.30 3.85
N THR A 178 13.80 -13.37 2.87
CA THR A 178 14.79 -12.33 2.64
C THR A 178 14.11 -10.99 2.36
N MET A 179 13.14 -10.97 1.44
CA MET A 179 12.38 -9.76 1.11
C MET A 179 11.52 -9.25 2.28
N MET A 180 10.95 -10.15 3.08
CA MET A 180 10.21 -9.78 4.29
C MET A 180 11.12 -9.10 5.32
N LEU A 181 12.36 -9.56 5.47
CA LEU A 181 13.34 -8.95 6.37
C LEU A 181 13.80 -7.59 5.85
N GLU A 182 14.07 -7.46 4.54
CA GLU A 182 14.46 -6.20 3.91
C GLU A 182 13.38 -5.13 4.06
N GLN A 183 12.11 -5.48 3.79
CA GLN A 183 11.00 -4.56 4.00
C GLN A 183 10.87 -4.13 5.45
N ARG A 184 10.94 -5.06 6.40
CA ARG A 184 10.90 -4.71 7.84
C ARG A 184 12.05 -3.80 8.24
N SER A 185 13.27 -4.07 7.78
CA SER A 185 14.40 -3.18 8.07
C SER A 185 14.24 -1.79 7.44
N THR A 186 13.58 -1.71 6.28
CA THR A 186 13.28 -0.42 5.63
C THR A 186 12.18 0.32 6.38
N GLU A 187 11.14 -0.37 6.81
CA GLU A 187 10.07 0.19 7.66
C GLU A 187 10.61 0.65 9.01
N GLU A 188 11.47 -0.14 9.65
CA GLU A 188 12.16 0.23 10.90
C GLU A 188 13.07 1.44 10.69
N ALA A 189 13.84 1.49 9.59
CA ALA A 189 14.69 2.63 9.26
C ALA A 189 13.89 3.91 8.94
N LEU A 190 12.78 3.80 8.20
CA LEU A 190 11.85 4.89 7.93
C LEU A 190 11.19 5.38 9.22
N PHE A 191 10.84 4.48 10.13
CA PHE A 191 10.30 4.84 11.43
C PHE A 191 11.35 5.54 12.31
N GLU A 192 12.60 5.07 12.29
CA GLU A 192 13.71 5.78 12.94
C GLU A 192 13.96 7.16 12.31
N GLU A 193 13.93 7.28 10.97
CA GLU A 193 14.05 8.57 10.28
C GLU A 193 12.87 9.50 10.58
N GLU A 194 11.62 9.03 10.56
CA GLU A 194 10.46 9.84 10.96
C GLU A 194 10.55 10.31 12.42
N VAL A 195 11.05 9.46 13.33
CA VAL A 195 11.28 9.81 14.74
C VAL A 195 12.47 10.77 14.91
N VAL A 196 13.44 10.77 13.99
CA VAL A 196 14.59 11.69 14.00
C VAL A 196 14.27 13.02 13.29
N GLU A 197 13.43 13.00 12.25
CA GLU A 197 12.91 14.19 11.55
C GLU A 197 11.85 14.95 12.35
N GLU A 198 11.21 14.30 13.32
CA GLU A 198 10.71 15.00 14.51
C GLU A 198 11.91 15.48 15.35
N GLU A 199 12.62 16.49 14.84
CA GLU A 199 13.41 17.35 15.72
C GLU A 199 12.46 17.76 16.86
N PRO A 200 12.85 17.61 18.14
CA PRO A 200 12.15 18.32 19.18
C PRO A 200 12.29 19.78 18.78
N LYS A 201 11.21 20.41 18.28
CA LYS A 201 11.15 21.86 18.06
C LYS A 201 11.72 22.45 19.33
N ALA A 202 12.92 23.02 19.25
CA ALA A 202 13.56 23.66 20.37
C ALA A 202 12.51 24.59 20.98
N GLU A 203 12.17 24.37 22.25
CA GLU A 203 11.16 25.14 22.98
C GLU A 203 11.43 26.62 22.72
N ASN A 204 10.61 27.26 21.87
CA ASN A 204 10.75 28.68 21.63
C ASN A 204 10.32 29.37 22.94
N PRO A 205 11.24 30.00 23.69
CA PRO A 205 10.92 30.57 24.99
C PRO A 205 9.85 31.66 24.90
N GLU A 206 9.69 32.29 23.72
CA GLU A 206 8.64 33.26 23.46
C GLU A 206 7.26 32.61 23.27
N LEU A 207 7.22 31.39 22.72
CA LEU A 207 5.97 30.63 22.53
C LEU A 207 5.44 30.09 23.86
N GLU A 208 6.31 29.59 24.74
CA GLU A 208 5.91 29.19 26.10
C GLU A 208 5.41 30.38 26.93
N LYS A 209 6.02 31.56 26.75
CA LYS A 209 5.53 32.81 27.34
C LYS A 209 4.15 33.17 26.78
N ALA A 210 3.93 32.98 25.48
CA ALA A 210 2.65 33.24 24.84
C ALA A 210 1.55 32.29 25.33
N LYS A 211 1.82 30.98 25.44
CA LYS A 211 0.89 29.99 26.01
C LYS A 211 0.45 30.37 27.42
N LYS A 212 1.41 30.70 28.29
CA LYS A 212 1.11 31.14 29.67
C LYS A 212 0.27 32.40 29.69
N ALA A 213 0.59 33.40 28.87
CA ALA A 213 -0.17 34.65 28.80
C ALA A 213 -1.61 34.44 28.31
N VAL A 214 -1.83 33.53 27.35
CA VAL A 214 -3.17 33.15 26.87
C VAL A 214 -3.96 32.45 27.98
N LEU A 215 -3.36 31.45 28.65
CA LEU A 215 -4.00 30.73 29.76
C LEU A 215 -4.34 31.63 30.94
N ASP A 216 -3.41 32.49 31.36
CA ASP A 216 -3.63 33.43 32.45
C ASP A 216 -4.76 34.41 32.11
N LEU A 217 -4.81 34.89 30.86
CA LEU A 217 -5.88 35.78 30.40
C LEU A 217 -7.26 35.10 30.45
N LEU A 218 -7.32 33.85 30.01
CA LEU A 218 -8.55 33.05 30.00
C LEU A 218 -9.02 32.73 31.43
N ARG A 219 -8.10 32.38 32.33
CA ARG A 219 -8.38 32.10 33.75
C ARG A 219 -8.79 33.35 34.53
N GLU A 220 -8.17 34.50 34.27
CA GLU A 220 -8.51 35.78 34.93
C GLU A 220 -9.95 36.20 34.63
N LYS A 221 -10.43 35.96 33.40
CA LYS A 221 -11.75 36.40 32.97
C LYS A 221 -12.87 35.40 33.30
N GLY A 222 -12.53 34.12 33.52
CA GLY A 222 -13.46 33.08 33.96
C GLY A 222 -14.69 32.90 33.06
N LYS A 223 -14.56 33.25 31.78
CA LYS A 223 -15.57 33.15 30.73
C LYS A 223 -14.88 32.96 29.39
N ALA A 224 -15.59 32.34 28.44
CA ALA A 224 -15.14 32.24 27.06
C ALA A 224 -14.81 33.62 26.46
N LEU A 225 -13.57 33.79 25.99
CA LEU A 225 -13.09 35.03 25.37
C LEU A 225 -13.01 34.84 23.87
N SER A 226 -13.43 35.86 23.12
CA SER A 226 -13.30 35.81 21.66
C SER A 226 -11.85 35.90 21.23
N HIS A 227 -11.52 35.19 20.16
CA HIS A 227 -10.24 35.23 19.46
C HIS A 227 -9.73 36.67 19.27
N LYS A 228 -10.59 37.54 18.73
CA LYS A 228 -10.29 38.97 18.51
C LYS A 228 -9.93 39.72 19.80
N PHE A 229 -10.50 39.32 20.94
CA PHE A 229 -10.19 39.94 22.23
C PHE A 229 -8.83 39.48 22.77
N ILE A 230 -8.51 38.19 22.62
CA ILE A 230 -7.22 37.61 23.03
C ILE A 230 -6.09 38.25 22.24
N VAL A 231 -6.19 38.26 20.91
CA VAL A 231 -5.21 38.90 20.02
C VAL A 231 -5.04 40.37 20.37
N LYS A 232 -6.13 41.15 20.50
CA LYS A 232 -6.04 42.60 20.81
C LYS A 232 -5.41 42.93 22.17
N LYS A 233 -5.55 42.05 23.18
CA LYS A 233 -5.01 42.30 24.53
C LYS A 233 -3.54 41.89 24.62
N LEU A 234 -3.16 40.80 23.94
CA LEU A 234 -1.81 40.24 23.97
C LEU A 234 -0.90 40.81 22.89
N SER A 235 -1.43 41.36 21.79
CA SER A 235 -0.66 41.99 20.70
C SER A 235 0.15 43.22 21.09
N LYS A 236 0.00 43.68 22.34
CA LYS A 236 0.84 44.73 22.93
C LYS A 236 2.22 44.24 23.34
N GLU A 237 2.36 42.95 23.63
CA GLU A 237 3.59 42.36 24.20
C GLU A 237 4.09 41.13 23.43
N ILE A 238 3.23 40.49 22.64
CA ILE A 238 3.51 39.27 21.89
C ILE A 238 3.05 39.48 20.44
N ASP A 239 3.81 38.95 19.49
CA ASP A 239 3.42 39.00 18.08
C ASP A 239 2.11 38.25 17.81
N GLU A 240 1.30 38.74 16.86
CA GLU A 240 0.01 38.13 16.55
C GLU A 240 0.18 36.69 16.04
N GLU A 241 1.22 36.38 15.27
CA GLU A 241 1.47 35.02 14.77
C GLU A 241 1.80 34.05 15.91
N LEU A 242 2.55 34.50 16.93
CA LEU A 242 2.86 33.72 18.12
C LEU A 242 1.63 33.45 19.00
N ILE A 243 0.66 34.38 19.02
CA ILE A 243 -0.60 34.19 19.75
C ILE A 243 -1.47 33.14 19.06
N GLU A 244 -1.55 33.17 17.73
CA GLU A 244 -2.27 32.16 16.93
C GLU A 244 -1.66 30.76 17.10
N GLU A 245 -0.33 30.68 17.06
CA GLU A 245 0.40 29.41 17.27
C GLU A 245 0.17 28.88 18.69
N ALA A 246 0.21 29.75 19.71
CA ALA A 246 -0.07 29.38 21.10
C ALA A 246 -1.50 28.86 21.30
N ILE A 247 -2.51 29.52 20.73
CA ILE A 247 -3.91 29.05 20.81
C ILE A 247 -4.05 27.68 20.14
N THR A 248 -3.45 27.49 18.97
CA THR A 248 -3.50 26.22 18.22
C THR A 248 -2.86 25.08 19.01
N GLN A 249 -1.71 25.32 19.64
CA GLN A 249 -1.03 24.31 20.46
C GLN A 249 -1.79 24.02 21.75
N LEU A 250 -2.34 25.02 22.44
CA LEU A 250 -3.14 24.80 23.65
C LEU A 250 -4.44 24.02 23.38
N LEU A 251 -5.05 24.18 22.21
CA LEU A 251 -6.18 23.36 21.76
C LEU A 251 -5.75 21.91 21.50
N ALA A 252 -4.57 21.70 20.89
CA ALA A 252 -4.03 20.37 20.62
C ALA A 252 -3.59 19.64 21.90
N GLU A 253 -3.02 20.38 22.85
CA GLU A 253 -2.61 19.90 24.18
C GLU A 253 -3.80 19.65 25.12
N GLY A 254 -4.98 20.21 24.80
CA GLY A 254 -6.19 20.06 25.61
C GLY A 254 -6.18 20.91 26.88
N GLU A 255 -5.46 22.03 26.88
CA GLU A 255 -5.44 22.99 28.00
C GLU A 255 -6.57 24.04 27.88
N ILE A 256 -7.06 24.28 26.65
CA ILE A 256 -8.20 25.14 26.35
C ILE A 256 -9.17 24.43 25.40
N TYR A 257 -10.41 24.89 25.36
CA TYR A 257 -11.44 24.39 24.44
C TYR A 257 -12.23 25.54 23.80
N GLU A 258 -12.90 25.24 22.69
CA GLU A 258 -13.68 26.20 21.90
C GLU A 258 -15.19 25.94 22.05
N PRO A 259 -15.88 26.54 23.05
CA PRO A 259 -17.33 26.35 23.25
C PRO A 259 -18.19 26.91 22.12
N GLU A 260 -17.77 28.03 21.52
CA GLU A 260 -18.41 28.64 20.35
C GLU A 260 -17.32 29.01 19.35
N ILE A 261 -17.63 28.95 18.05
CA ILE A 261 -16.66 29.24 16.98
C ILE A 261 -16.05 30.64 17.20
N GLY A 262 -14.73 30.69 17.39
CA GLY A 262 -13.95 31.88 17.67
C GLY A 262 -13.96 32.33 19.14
N TYR A 263 -14.40 31.49 20.08
CA TYR A 263 -14.37 31.74 21.53
C TYR A 263 -13.66 30.61 22.26
N TYR A 264 -12.72 30.96 23.13
CA TYR A 264 -11.90 29.99 23.86
C TYR A 264 -12.10 30.12 25.37
N GLU A 265 -12.07 29.00 26.06
CA GLU A 265 -12.18 28.89 27.52
C GLU A 265 -11.17 27.86 28.02
N PRO A 266 -10.56 28.03 29.22
CA PRO A 266 -9.65 27.03 29.75
C PRO A 266 -10.45 25.81 30.22
N LEU A 267 -9.87 24.62 30.07
CA LEU A 267 -10.43 23.39 30.64
C LEU A 267 -10.36 23.37 32.19
#